data_AF-A0A963LU42-F1
#
_entry.id   AF-A0A963LU42-F1
#
_cell.length_a   1.000
_cell.length_b   1.000
_cell.length_c   1.000
_cell.angle_alpha   90.00
_cell.angle_beta   90.00
_cell.angle_gamma   90.00
#
_symmetry.space_group_name_H-M   'P 1'
#
loop_
_entity.id
_entity.type
_entity.pdbx_description
1 polymer ?
#
loop_
_entity_poly.entity_id
_entity_poly.type
_entity_poly.pdbx_seq_one_letter_code
_entity_poly.pdbx_strand_id
1 'polypeptide(L)'
;LAEDIWNQRHEQINRFLDVREAARICRDHDAGDDTRPIIVADYADNPGGGGYGDATNLLAALLEAGITEACFGPIVDPETVQQLQHAAIGDTVAVRLGGKTDPSLGGGPLALQATLLLRSDGRYFADGPMTGGLDKTWGPTVVLRVDGIEVLVVTQPAQMLDLA
;
A
#
# COMPACT_ATOMS: atom_id res chain seq x y z
N LEU A 1 28.58 0.99 24.07
CA LEU A 1 27.65 0.54 23.01
C LEU A 1 26.83 -0.68 23.41
N ALA A 2 27.41 -1.87 23.62
CA ALA A 2 26.60 -3.07 23.93
C ALA A 2 25.77 -2.92 25.22
N GLU A 3 26.37 -2.34 26.25
CA GLU A 3 25.69 -2.01 27.51
C GLU A 3 24.61 -0.94 27.32
N ASP A 4 24.88 0.09 26.50
CA ASP A 4 23.91 1.14 26.18
C ASP A 4 22.66 0.57 25.50
N ILE A 5 22.85 -0.30 24.49
CA ILE A 5 21.75 -1.01 23.81
C ILE A 5 20.96 -1.86 24.81
N TRP A 6 21.65 -2.61 25.67
CA TRP A 6 20.99 -3.44 26.68
C TRP A 6 20.17 -2.60 27.65
N ASN A 7 20.70 -1.46 28.09
CA ASN A 7 20.01 -0.57 29.04
C ASN A 7 18.77 0.08 28.41
N GLN A 8 18.77 0.36 27.11
CA GLN A 8 17.65 0.96 26.37
C GLN A 8 16.63 -0.06 25.84
N ARG A 9 16.80 -1.37 26.08
CA ARG A 9 15.96 -2.43 25.47
C ARG A 9 14.44 -2.33 25.69
N HIS A 10 13.99 -1.57 26.69
CA HIS A 10 12.57 -1.35 26.99
C HIS A 10 12.10 0.06 26.62
N GLU A 11 12.98 0.89 26.06
CA GLU A 11 12.63 2.22 25.60
C GLU A 11 11.72 2.09 24.38
N GLN A 12 10.48 2.55 24.52
CA GLN A 12 9.55 2.63 23.40
C GLN A 12 9.78 3.95 22.67
N ILE A 13 10.45 3.87 21.52
CA ILE A 13 10.81 5.04 20.73
C ILE A 13 9.66 5.44 19.78
N ASN A 14 8.78 4.50 19.43
CA ASN A 14 7.70 4.70 18.46
C ASN A 14 6.34 4.40 19.09
N ARG A 15 5.34 5.23 18.74
CA ARG A 15 3.92 4.90 18.93
C ARG A 15 3.38 4.33 17.62
N PHE A 16 2.96 3.07 17.65
CA PHE A 16 2.25 2.46 16.55
C PHE A 16 0.75 2.73 16.69
N LEU A 17 0.11 3.11 15.58
CA LEU A 17 -1.33 3.33 15.54
C LEU A 17 -2.03 2.04 15.10
N ASP A 18 -3.20 1.77 15.67
CA ASP A 18 -4.12 0.80 15.10
C ASP A 18 -4.66 1.30 13.74
N VAL A 19 -4.96 0.39 12.81
CA VAL A 19 -5.44 0.76 11.46
C VAL A 19 -6.71 1.61 11.49
N ARG A 20 -7.60 1.40 12.47
CA ARG A 20 -8.83 2.22 12.63
C ARG A 20 -8.50 3.58 13.22
N GLU A 21 -7.46 3.70 14.04
CA GLU A 21 -6.98 5.00 14.51
C GLU A 21 -6.36 5.80 13.37
N ALA A 22 -5.51 5.17 12.55
CA ALA A 22 -4.94 5.80 11.36
C ALA A 22 -6.03 6.28 10.39
N ALA A 23 -7.02 5.42 10.07
CA ALA A 23 -8.13 5.78 9.20
C ALA A 23 -8.98 6.93 9.75
N ARG A 24 -9.20 7.00 11.07
CA ARG A 24 -9.88 8.15 11.69
C ARG A 24 -9.09 9.44 11.53
N ILE A 25 -7.77 9.41 11.74
CA ILE A 25 -6.90 10.58 11.56
C ILE A 25 -6.97 11.07 10.11
N CYS A 26 -6.91 10.16 9.12
CA CYS A 26 -7.03 10.53 7.71
C CYS A 26 -8.38 11.17 7.39
N ARG A 27 -9.48 10.61 7.91
CA ARG A 27 -10.84 11.12 7.64
C ARG A 27 -11.08 12.48 8.27
N ASP A 28 -10.63 12.65 9.50
CA ASP A 28 -10.90 13.84 10.31
C ASP A 28 -9.87 14.96 10.02
N HIS A 29 -8.95 14.73 9.06
CA HIS A 29 -7.96 15.72 8.65
C HIS A 29 -8.62 16.86 7.88
N ASP A 30 -8.72 18.01 8.54
CA ASP A 30 -9.01 19.28 7.90
C ASP A 30 -7.70 19.97 7.55
N ALA A 31 -7.38 19.98 6.25
CA ALA A 31 -6.15 20.56 5.75
C ALA A 31 -6.19 22.10 5.77
N GLY A 32 -7.37 22.72 5.91
CA GLY A 32 -7.53 24.17 5.84
C GLY A 32 -6.92 24.74 4.54
N ASP A 33 -6.00 25.70 4.69
CA ASP A 33 -5.23 26.27 3.57
C ASP A 33 -3.99 25.43 3.20
N ASP A 34 -3.66 24.40 3.98
CA ASP A 34 -2.52 23.51 3.73
C ASP A 34 -2.93 22.40 2.77
N THR A 35 -2.45 22.43 1.54
CA THR A 35 -2.83 21.44 0.52
C THR A 35 -1.93 20.20 0.49
N ARG A 36 -1.09 19.99 1.51
CA ARG A 36 -0.17 18.85 1.57
C ARG A 36 -0.91 17.56 1.94
N PRO A 37 -0.59 16.42 1.30
CA PRO A 37 -1.23 15.15 1.62
C PRO A 37 -0.74 14.60 2.97
N ILE A 38 -1.58 13.80 3.62
CA ILE A 38 -1.13 12.89 4.67
C ILE A 38 -0.44 11.69 4.00
N ILE A 39 0.77 11.37 4.46
CA ILE A 39 1.45 10.13 4.11
C ILE A 39 1.34 9.16 5.28
N VAL A 40 0.69 8.02 5.05
CA VAL A 40 0.60 6.93 6.01
C VAL A 40 1.58 5.84 5.59
N ALA A 41 2.56 5.55 6.45
CA ALA A 41 3.48 4.44 6.25
C ALA A 41 2.98 3.21 7.01
N ASP A 42 2.60 2.15 6.30
CA ASP A 42 2.28 0.87 6.93
C ASP A 42 3.57 0.17 7.38
N TYR A 43 3.86 0.27 8.67
CA TYR A 43 5.05 -0.33 9.26
C TYR A 43 4.94 -1.85 9.40
N ALA A 44 3.71 -2.39 9.46
CA ALA A 44 3.48 -3.80 9.80
C ALA A 44 3.76 -4.73 8.61
N ASP A 45 3.65 -4.24 7.38
CA ASP A 45 3.79 -5.05 6.18
C ASP A 45 4.66 -4.40 5.10
N ASN A 46 5.93 -4.16 5.43
CA ASN A 46 6.92 -3.64 4.49
C ASN A 46 7.84 -4.76 3.98
N PRO A 47 7.85 -5.06 2.67
CA PRO A 47 8.76 -6.05 2.07
C PRO A 47 10.25 -5.81 2.32
N GLY A 48 10.69 -4.54 2.44
CA GLY A 48 12.09 -4.24 2.77
C GLY A 48 12.50 -4.71 4.17
N GLY A 49 11.54 -4.84 5.08
CA GLY A 49 11.72 -5.43 6.41
C GLY A 49 11.40 -6.93 6.49
N GLY A 50 11.03 -7.56 5.38
CA GLY A 50 10.62 -8.96 5.32
C GLY A 50 9.11 -9.22 5.38
N GLY A 51 8.27 -8.17 5.29
CA GLY A 51 6.83 -8.31 5.12
C GLY A 51 6.45 -8.91 3.75
N TYR A 52 5.20 -9.32 3.60
CA TYR A 52 4.69 -9.87 2.35
C TYR A 52 4.32 -8.76 1.35
N GLY A 53 3.90 -7.60 1.86
CA GLY A 53 3.41 -6.47 1.07
C GLY A 53 2.00 -6.69 0.52
N ASP A 54 1.24 -7.66 1.05
CA ASP A 54 -0.12 -7.97 0.63
C ASP A 54 -1.18 -7.72 1.71
N ALA A 55 -0.83 -7.16 2.87
CA ALA A 55 -1.77 -6.89 3.95
C ALA A 55 -2.91 -5.96 3.51
N THR A 56 -4.12 -6.27 3.97
CA THR A 56 -5.36 -5.59 3.58
C THR A 56 -6.03 -4.83 4.72
N ASN A 57 -5.63 -5.06 5.97
CA ASN A 57 -6.28 -4.46 7.14
C ASN A 57 -6.33 -2.93 7.10
N LEU A 58 -5.25 -2.26 6.66
CA LEU A 58 -5.24 -0.81 6.53
C LEU A 58 -6.16 -0.32 5.41
N LEU A 59 -6.09 -0.94 4.22
CA LEU A 59 -6.99 -0.60 3.11
C LEU A 59 -8.45 -0.81 3.50
N ALA A 60 -8.77 -1.93 4.17
CA ALA A 60 -10.11 -2.21 4.68
C ALA A 60 -10.58 -1.12 5.65
N ALA A 61 -9.73 -0.70 6.60
CA ALA A 61 -10.07 0.37 7.54
C ALA A 61 -10.32 1.73 6.86
N LEU A 62 -9.55 2.06 5.81
CA LEU A 62 -9.74 3.28 5.03
C LEU A 62 -11.06 3.26 4.24
N LEU A 63 -11.37 2.14 3.60
CA LEU A 63 -12.64 1.92 2.90
C LEU A 63 -13.83 1.97 3.87
N GLU A 64 -13.74 1.28 5.02
CA GLU A 64 -14.76 1.32 6.08
C GLU A 64 -14.99 2.74 6.63
N ALA A 65 -13.94 3.55 6.68
CA ALA A 65 -14.02 4.95 7.11
C ALA A 65 -14.58 5.89 6.03
N GLY A 66 -14.82 5.40 4.81
CA GLY A 66 -15.33 6.20 3.69
C GLY A 66 -14.32 7.19 3.13
N ILE A 67 -13.02 6.88 3.22
CA ILE A 67 -11.97 7.71 2.62
C ILE A 67 -12.08 7.64 1.09
N THR A 68 -12.00 8.80 0.45
CA THR A 68 -11.99 8.97 -1.02
C THR A 68 -10.82 9.88 -1.42
N GLU A 69 -10.55 10.01 -2.72
CA GLU A 69 -9.49 10.88 -3.25
C GLU A 69 -8.11 10.57 -2.64
N ALA A 70 -7.83 9.27 -2.49
CA ALA A 70 -6.59 8.77 -1.89
C ALA A 70 -5.92 7.75 -2.80
N CYS A 71 -4.61 7.57 -2.61
CA CYS A 71 -3.85 6.50 -3.22
C CYS A 71 -3.39 5.52 -2.14
N PHE A 72 -3.40 4.22 -2.46
CA PHE A 72 -2.94 3.15 -1.59
C PHE A 72 -2.00 2.22 -2.36
N GLY A 73 -0.90 1.83 -1.74
CA GLY A 73 -0.08 0.75 -2.29
C GLY A 73 1.38 0.82 -1.88
N PRO A 74 2.18 -0.13 -2.40
CA PRO A 74 1.74 -1.20 -3.30
C PRO A 74 1.08 -2.35 -2.54
N ILE A 75 0.13 -3.05 -3.17
CA ILE A 75 -0.31 -4.40 -2.76
C ILE A 75 0.33 -5.42 -3.70
N VAL A 76 1.10 -6.34 -3.14
CA VAL A 76 1.71 -7.45 -3.87
C VAL A 76 0.66 -8.52 -4.11
N ASP A 77 0.12 -8.57 -5.32
CA ASP A 77 -0.90 -9.55 -5.70
C ASP A 77 -0.78 -9.95 -7.19
N PRO A 78 0.17 -10.86 -7.49
CA PRO A 78 0.38 -11.30 -8.87
C PRO A 78 -0.83 -11.97 -9.51
N GLU A 79 -1.67 -12.63 -8.71
CA GLU A 79 -2.87 -13.32 -9.21
C GLU A 79 -3.91 -12.31 -9.70
N THR A 80 -4.14 -11.23 -8.95
CA THR A 80 -5.06 -10.16 -9.38
C THR A 80 -4.54 -9.46 -10.63
N VAL A 81 -3.23 -9.19 -10.72
CA VAL A 81 -2.61 -8.63 -11.94
C VAL A 81 -2.79 -9.58 -13.14
N GLN A 82 -2.62 -10.89 -12.93
CA GLN A 82 -2.80 -11.90 -13.97
C GLN A 82 -4.26 -11.98 -14.44
N GLN A 83 -5.23 -11.97 -13.52
CA GLN A 83 -6.66 -11.98 -13.81
C GLN A 83 -7.05 -10.83 -14.76
N LEU A 84 -6.41 -9.68 -14.61
CA LEU A 84 -6.78 -8.45 -15.31
C LEU A 84 -5.99 -8.19 -16.60
N GLN A 85 -5.14 -9.13 -17.03
CA GLN A 85 -4.37 -8.99 -18.28
C GLN A 85 -5.26 -8.84 -19.53
N HIS A 86 -6.49 -9.36 -19.50
CA HIS A 86 -7.41 -9.32 -20.62
C HIS A 86 -8.61 -8.36 -20.44
N ALA A 87 -8.76 -7.76 -19.27
CA ALA A 87 -9.79 -6.75 -19.03
C ALA A 87 -9.50 -5.46 -19.82
N ALA A 88 -10.51 -4.69 -20.20
CA ALA A 88 -10.28 -3.38 -20.80
C ALA A 88 -10.04 -2.33 -19.70
N ILE A 89 -9.17 -1.35 -20.00
CA ILE A 89 -9.04 -0.18 -19.12
C ILE A 89 -10.37 0.57 -19.14
N GLY A 90 -10.88 0.92 -17.97
CA GLY A 90 -12.20 1.51 -17.76
C GLY A 90 -13.27 0.49 -17.37
N ASP A 91 -13.02 -0.81 -17.49
CA ASP A 91 -13.99 -1.84 -17.08
C ASP A 91 -14.12 -1.89 -15.56
N THR A 92 -15.36 -2.14 -15.10
CA THR A 92 -15.63 -2.58 -13.73
C THR A 92 -15.37 -4.07 -13.61
N VAL A 93 -14.52 -4.44 -12.67
CA VAL A 93 -14.04 -5.81 -12.45
C VAL A 93 -14.27 -6.22 -10.99
N ALA A 94 -14.63 -7.50 -10.80
CA ALA A 94 -14.70 -8.11 -9.48
C ALA A 94 -13.37 -8.79 -9.16
N VAL A 95 -12.75 -8.44 -8.04
CA VAL A 95 -11.44 -8.98 -7.62
C VAL A 95 -11.47 -9.44 -6.16
N ARG A 96 -10.53 -10.34 -5.83
CA ARG A 96 -10.17 -10.67 -4.45
C ARG A 96 -8.75 -10.17 -4.22
N LEU A 97 -8.61 -8.99 -3.62
CA LEU A 97 -7.36 -8.23 -3.57
C LEU A 97 -6.61 -8.45 -2.25
N GLY A 98 -5.31 -8.74 -2.36
CA GLY A 98 -4.37 -8.84 -1.23
C GLY A 98 -4.69 -9.97 -0.25
N GLY A 99 -3.90 -10.09 0.81
CA GLY A 99 -4.14 -10.97 1.95
C GLY A 99 -4.15 -12.45 1.60
N LYS A 100 -3.42 -12.84 0.55
CA LYS A 100 -3.43 -14.21 -0.01
C LYS A 100 -2.32 -15.06 0.58
N THR A 101 -1.27 -14.43 1.10
CA THR A 101 -0.09 -15.12 1.61
C THR A 101 -0.32 -15.69 3.01
N ASP A 102 -0.68 -14.83 3.97
CA ASP A 102 -1.10 -15.24 5.31
C ASP A 102 -2.20 -14.29 5.85
N PRO A 103 -3.48 -14.65 5.68
CA PRO A 103 -4.61 -13.85 6.17
C PRO A 103 -4.56 -13.52 7.66
N SER A 104 -3.85 -14.32 8.47
CA SER A 104 -3.80 -14.15 9.92
C SER A 104 -2.91 -12.99 10.37
N LEU A 105 -1.97 -12.55 9.53
CA LEU A 105 -1.04 -11.46 9.84
C LEU A 105 -1.52 -10.11 9.30
N GLY A 106 -1.97 -10.06 8.05
CA GLY A 106 -2.25 -8.82 7.33
C GLY A 106 -3.73 -8.55 7.04
N GLY A 107 -4.63 -9.47 7.40
CA GLY A 107 -6.01 -9.48 6.91
C GLY A 107 -6.17 -10.34 5.67
N GLY A 108 -7.38 -10.85 5.44
CA GLY A 108 -7.68 -11.72 4.30
C GLY A 108 -8.01 -10.96 3.01
N PRO A 109 -8.24 -11.69 1.90
CA PRO A 109 -8.52 -11.06 0.62
C PRO A 109 -9.83 -10.27 0.62
N LEU A 110 -9.75 -9.02 0.15
CA LEU A 110 -10.91 -8.13 0.04
C LEU A 110 -11.67 -8.42 -1.24
N ALA A 111 -12.96 -8.76 -1.13
CA ALA A 111 -13.84 -8.90 -2.28
C ALA A 111 -14.34 -7.52 -2.70
N LEU A 112 -13.85 -7.01 -3.83
CA LEU A 112 -14.06 -5.63 -4.27
C LEU A 112 -14.63 -5.58 -5.68
N GLN A 113 -15.49 -4.58 -5.93
CA GLN A 113 -15.79 -4.09 -7.28
C GLN A 113 -14.87 -2.90 -7.53
N ALA A 114 -14.11 -2.94 -8.61
CA ALA A 114 -13.11 -1.92 -8.90
C ALA A 114 -13.16 -1.51 -10.37
N THR A 115 -12.76 -0.28 -10.68
CA THR A 115 -12.51 0.12 -12.06
C THR A 115 -11.04 -0.06 -12.38
N LEU A 116 -10.71 -0.78 -13.46
CA LEU A 116 -9.34 -0.89 -13.93
C LEU A 116 -8.90 0.42 -14.59
N LEU A 117 -8.00 1.18 -13.95
CA LEU A 117 -7.53 2.47 -14.45
C LEU A 117 -6.30 2.35 -15.36
N LEU A 118 -5.39 1.44 -15.04
CA LEU A 118 -4.09 1.36 -15.70
C LEU A 118 -3.53 -0.05 -15.67
N ARG A 119 -2.77 -0.39 -16.71
CA ARG A 119 -1.88 -1.56 -16.78
C ARG A 119 -0.50 -1.11 -17.25
N SER A 120 0.55 -1.62 -16.61
CA SER A 120 1.95 -1.27 -16.89
C SER A 120 2.87 -2.47 -16.64
N ASP A 121 4.11 -2.40 -17.13
CA ASP A 121 5.20 -3.31 -16.76
C ASP A 121 5.89 -2.93 -15.44
N GLY A 122 5.39 -1.87 -14.79
CA GLY A 122 5.82 -1.39 -13.47
C GLY A 122 7.23 -0.82 -13.46
N ARG A 123 7.83 -0.52 -14.63
CA ARG A 123 9.16 0.09 -14.73
C ARG A 123 9.12 1.57 -14.37
N TYR A 124 10.11 2.01 -13.60
CA TYR A 124 10.31 3.40 -13.26
C TYR A 124 11.79 3.69 -13.04
N PHE A 125 12.17 4.96 -13.19
CA PHE A 125 13.53 5.42 -12.91
C PHE A 125 13.51 6.21 -11.61
N ALA A 126 14.12 5.65 -10.58
CA ALA A 126 14.13 6.25 -9.25
C ALA A 126 14.92 7.58 -9.26
N ASP A 127 14.36 8.62 -8.65
CA ASP A 127 14.98 9.94 -8.50
C ASP A 127 15.14 10.36 -7.03
N GLY A 128 14.66 9.55 -6.10
CA GLY A 128 14.74 9.75 -4.67
C GLY A 128 16.15 9.58 -4.10
N PRO A 129 16.38 10.06 -2.86
CA PRO A 129 17.71 10.10 -2.25
C PRO A 129 18.30 8.71 -1.95
N MET A 130 17.46 7.68 -1.79
CA MET A 130 17.91 6.32 -1.44
C MET A 130 18.26 5.47 -2.67
N THR A 131 17.50 5.61 -3.75
CA THR A 131 17.59 4.74 -4.93
C THR A 131 17.84 5.50 -6.23
N GLY A 132 18.13 6.79 -6.17
CA GLY A 132 18.31 7.68 -7.31
C GLY A 132 19.29 7.14 -8.35
N GLY A 133 18.89 7.21 -9.61
CA GLY A 133 19.70 6.75 -10.74
C GLY A 133 19.54 5.27 -11.10
N LEU A 134 18.69 4.53 -10.38
CA LEU A 134 18.44 3.11 -10.63
C LEU A 134 17.19 2.91 -11.47
N ASP A 135 17.32 2.07 -12.50
CA ASP A 135 16.19 1.45 -13.21
C ASP A 135 15.59 0.36 -12.31
N LYS A 136 14.30 0.50 -11.99
CA LYS A 136 13.57 -0.35 -11.05
C LYS A 136 12.28 -0.85 -11.69
N THR A 137 11.75 -1.94 -11.15
CA THR A 137 10.48 -2.48 -11.60
C THR A 137 9.70 -3.09 -10.45
N TRP A 138 8.39 -2.92 -10.49
CA TRP A 138 7.40 -3.63 -9.66
C TRP A 138 6.86 -4.90 -10.35
N GLY A 139 7.42 -5.24 -11.51
CA GLY A 139 6.86 -6.20 -12.47
C GLY A 139 5.53 -5.74 -13.06
N PRO A 140 4.82 -6.60 -13.83
CA PRO A 140 3.48 -6.29 -14.30
C PRO A 140 2.60 -5.75 -13.17
N THR A 141 1.91 -4.67 -13.45
CA THR A 141 1.25 -3.82 -12.45
C THR A 141 -0.09 -3.34 -13.00
N VAL A 142 -1.08 -3.20 -12.12
CA VAL A 142 -2.36 -2.55 -12.43
C VAL A 142 -2.71 -1.49 -11.39
N VAL A 143 -3.52 -0.52 -11.78
CA VAL A 143 -4.15 0.42 -10.83
C VAL A 143 -5.65 0.20 -10.85
N LEU A 144 -6.21 -0.03 -9.66
CA LEU A 144 -7.64 -0.25 -9.44
C LEU A 144 -8.24 0.92 -8.68
N ARG A 145 -9.38 1.46 -9.12
CA ARG A 145 -10.15 2.41 -8.32
C ARG A 145 -11.26 1.69 -7.56
N VAL A 146 -11.27 1.81 -6.24
CA VAL A 146 -12.25 1.21 -5.33
C VAL A 146 -12.79 2.30 -4.43
N ASP A 147 -14.08 2.61 -4.54
CA ASP A 147 -14.77 3.62 -3.71
C ASP A 147 -14.02 4.97 -3.59
N GLY A 148 -13.33 5.39 -4.66
CA GLY A 148 -12.56 6.64 -4.70
C GLY A 148 -11.10 6.53 -4.27
N ILE A 149 -10.62 5.36 -3.88
CA ILE A 149 -9.20 5.08 -3.60
C ILE A 149 -8.56 4.42 -4.83
N GLU A 150 -7.42 4.94 -5.28
CA GLU A 150 -6.58 4.31 -6.30
C GLU A 150 -5.57 3.37 -5.66
N VAL A 151 -5.70 2.08 -5.96
CA VAL A 151 -4.87 1.02 -5.37
C VAL A 151 -3.87 0.52 -6.41
N LEU A 152 -2.58 0.70 -6.12
CA LEU A 152 -1.47 0.17 -6.90
C LEU A 152 -1.26 -1.31 -6.56
N VAL A 153 -1.43 -2.18 -7.55
CA VAL A 153 -1.29 -3.63 -7.39
C VAL A 153 -0.13 -4.13 -8.25
N VAL A 154 0.84 -4.77 -7.62
CA VAL A 154 2.13 -5.13 -8.21
C VAL A 154 2.36 -6.64 -8.15
N THR A 155 3.34 -7.12 -8.91
CA THR A 155 3.73 -8.55 -8.93
C THR A 155 5.03 -8.83 -8.19
N GLN A 156 5.88 -7.83 -8.00
CA GLN A 156 7.16 -7.97 -7.30
C GLN A 156 7.12 -7.22 -5.96
N PRO A 157 7.48 -7.89 -4.84
CA PRO A 157 7.57 -7.23 -3.54
C PRO A 157 8.81 -6.32 -3.49
N ALA A 158 8.61 -5.06 -3.15
CA ALA A 158 9.66 -4.12 -2.82
C ALA A 158 9.17 -3.04 -1.84
N GLN A 159 10.09 -2.33 -1.21
CA GLN A 159 9.76 -1.19 -0.36
C GLN A 159 9.52 0.04 -1.23
N MET A 160 8.44 0.78 -0.95
CA MET A 160 8.20 2.08 -1.58
C MET A 160 9.15 3.11 -0.97
N LEU A 161 10.26 3.35 -1.67
CA LEU A 161 11.36 4.22 -1.26
C LEU A 161 11.40 5.55 -2.01
N ASP A 162 10.51 5.71 -3.00
CA ASP A 162 10.61 6.71 -4.05
C ASP A 162 9.21 7.20 -4.45
N LEU A 163 9.15 8.40 -5.05
CA LEU A 163 7.91 9.02 -5.52
C LEU A 163 7.70 8.87 -7.04
N ALA A 164 8.73 8.47 -7.78
CA ALA A 164 8.73 8.30 -9.23
C ALA A 164 7.91 7.08 -9.72
#